data_AF-A0A553KPZ5-F1
#
_entry.id   AF-A0A553KPZ5-F1
#
_cell.length_a   1.000
_cell.length_b   1.000
_cell.length_c   1.000
_cell.angle_alpha   90.00
_cell.angle_beta   90.00
_cell.angle_gamma   90.00
#
_symmetry.space_group_name_H-M   'P 1'
#
loop_
_entity.id
_entity.type
_entity.pdbx_description
1 polymer ?
#
loop_
_entity_poly.entity_id
_entity_poly.type
_entity_poly.pdbx_seq_one_letter_code
_entity_poly.pdbx_strand_id
1 'polypeptide(L)'
;MRKPIWGAVALMMLVSAGLGLLAGRLLIKPAGHSEQASGASAVPAWMVEDMRERLDASLRSRVMPERVHVMTLPPDTQDQPASLPADLAGSVTLDGEKGLFVVYASGEGGYRAAYSKAEPLFSLQYAGGGYLVVTTVKPASGGQERVLYVLRKTASGYREVWSGMAHRHKQGETTELLDGTVQIDPMRHTMIYFRLERTLDQTGLSRMEKSSYELLRYNERTHRFEK
;
A
#
# COMPACT_ATOMS: atom_id res chain seq x y z
N MET A 1 41.57 -21.49 -4.33
CA MET A 1 40.11 -21.59 -4.13
C MET A 1 39.63 -20.33 -3.41
N ARG A 2 38.94 -19.42 -4.11
CA ARG A 2 38.44 -18.15 -3.56
C ARG A 2 37.05 -18.41 -2.95
N LYS A 3 36.88 -18.19 -1.65
CA LYS A 3 35.58 -18.30 -0.96
C LYS A 3 34.68 -17.13 -1.41
N PRO A 4 33.40 -17.35 -1.77
CA PRO A 4 32.56 -16.29 -2.26
C PRO A 4 32.10 -15.38 -1.12
N ILE A 5 32.13 -14.09 -1.42
CA ILE A 5 31.92 -12.93 -0.57
C ILE A 5 30.41 -12.77 -0.28
N TRP A 6 29.80 -13.75 0.40
CA TRP A 6 28.38 -13.66 0.79
C TRP A 6 28.16 -12.80 2.04
N GLY A 7 29.17 -12.72 2.92
CA GLY A 7 29.11 -11.89 4.13
C GLY A 7 29.05 -10.38 3.83
N ALA A 8 29.70 -9.90 2.77
CA ALA A 8 29.72 -8.46 2.45
C ALA A 8 28.41 -7.99 1.80
N VAL A 9 27.69 -8.86 1.10
CA VAL A 9 26.37 -8.53 0.52
C VAL A 9 25.32 -8.37 1.62
N ALA A 10 25.33 -9.26 2.63
CA ALA A 10 24.45 -9.12 3.80
C ALA A 10 24.75 -7.85 4.61
N LEU A 11 26.02 -7.48 4.76
CA LEU A 11 26.44 -6.27 5.45
C LEU A 11 26.07 -4.98 4.67
N MET A 12 26.23 -4.98 3.34
CA MET A 12 25.80 -3.86 2.48
C MET A 12 24.26 -3.69 2.49
N MET A 13 23.48 -4.76 2.57
CA MET A 13 22.03 -4.66 2.74
C MET A 13 21.65 -4.11 4.13
N LEU A 14 22.38 -4.50 5.18
CA LEU A 14 22.18 -3.95 6.53
C LEU A 14 22.55 -2.47 6.64
N VAL A 15 23.60 -2.00 5.95
CA VAL A 15 23.97 -0.58 5.92
C VAL A 15 23.00 0.23 5.05
N SER A 16 22.44 -0.36 4.00
CA SER A 16 21.38 0.27 3.18
C SER A 16 20.06 0.37 3.97
N ALA A 17 19.72 -0.66 4.76
CA ALA A 17 18.62 -0.62 5.70
C ALA A 17 18.89 0.36 6.88
N GLY A 18 20.14 0.47 7.32
CA GLY A 18 20.59 1.36 8.40
C GLY A 18 20.63 2.85 8.04
N LEU A 19 20.91 3.20 6.78
CA LEU A 19 20.78 4.57 6.27
C LEU A 19 19.32 4.92 5.91
N GLY A 20 18.52 3.93 5.49
CA GLY A 20 17.06 4.08 5.38
C GLY A 20 16.36 4.34 6.72
N LEU A 21 16.92 3.85 7.82
CA LEU A 21 16.45 4.07 9.19
C LEU A 21 16.62 5.51 9.70
N LEU A 22 17.47 6.34 9.09
CA LEU A 22 17.67 7.75 9.46
C LEU A 22 17.04 8.74 8.47
N ALA A 23 16.88 8.38 7.19
CA ALA A 23 16.27 9.24 6.18
C ALA A 23 14.74 9.09 6.04
N GLY A 24 14.14 8.09 6.70
CA GLY A 24 12.71 7.75 6.57
C GLY A 24 11.80 8.21 7.71
N ARG A 25 12.27 9.04 8.66
CA ARG A 25 11.39 9.68 9.65
C ARG A 25 10.55 10.81 9.04
N LEU A 26 9.73 10.48 8.05
CA LEU A 26 8.45 11.16 7.85
C LEU A 26 7.43 10.42 8.71
N LEU A 27 7.45 10.79 10.00
CA LEU A 27 6.34 10.59 10.92
C LEU A 27 5.12 11.32 10.33
N ILE A 28 4.29 10.60 9.57
CA ILE A 28 2.92 11.06 9.31
C ILE A 28 2.17 10.86 10.63
N LYS A 29 2.06 11.98 11.35
CA LYS A 29 1.28 12.20 12.56
C LYS A 29 -0.15 11.64 12.39
N PRO A 30 -0.76 11.06 13.43
CA PRO A 30 -2.14 10.60 13.34
C PRO A 30 -3.08 11.78 13.06
N ALA A 31 -4.08 11.54 12.22
CA ALA A 31 -5.25 12.36 11.90
C ALA A 31 -5.24 13.77 12.52
N GLY A 32 -4.64 14.70 11.79
CA GLY A 32 -4.65 16.12 12.12
C GLY A 32 -4.02 16.92 11.00
N HIS A 33 -4.85 17.29 10.02
CA HIS A 33 -4.55 18.27 8.97
C HIS A 33 -3.25 17.97 8.19
N SER A 34 -3.30 17.05 7.23
CA SER A 34 -2.30 17.06 6.16
C SER A 34 -2.52 18.33 5.34
N GLU A 35 -1.50 19.19 5.34
CA GLU A 35 -1.39 20.32 4.43
C GLU A 35 -1.66 19.84 3.01
N GLN A 36 -2.66 20.49 2.41
CA GLN A 36 -3.01 20.39 1.01
C GLN A 36 -1.74 20.54 0.18
N ALA A 37 -1.45 19.54 -0.65
CA ALA A 37 -0.75 19.81 -1.90
C ALA A 37 -1.61 20.83 -2.65
N SER A 38 -1.20 22.10 -2.56
CA SER A 38 -1.87 23.23 -3.18
C SER A 38 -1.83 23.04 -4.69
N GLY A 39 -2.98 22.69 -5.23
CA GLY A 39 -3.17 22.19 -6.58
C GLY A 39 -4.39 21.28 -6.59
N ALA A 40 -5.53 21.79 -6.11
CA ALA A 40 -6.81 21.11 -6.22
C ALA A 40 -7.17 21.00 -7.71
N SER A 41 -6.62 19.99 -8.39
CA SER A 41 -7.28 19.44 -9.57
C SER A 41 -8.66 19.00 -9.10
N ALA A 42 -9.70 19.68 -9.57
CA ALA A 42 -11.06 19.39 -9.17
C ALA A 42 -11.32 17.88 -9.40
N VAL A 43 -11.79 17.19 -8.36
CA VAL A 43 -12.13 15.76 -8.47
C VAL A 43 -13.12 15.61 -9.63
N PRO A 44 -12.82 14.79 -10.65
CA PRO A 44 -13.71 14.66 -11.79
C PRO A 44 -15.07 14.09 -11.36
N ALA A 45 -16.16 14.69 -11.83
CA ALA A 45 -17.52 14.27 -11.46
C ALA A 45 -17.78 12.77 -11.74
N TRP A 46 -17.26 12.26 -12.85
CA TRP A 46 -17.38 10.84 -13.21
C TRP A 46 -16.75 9.91 -12.15
N MET A 47 -15.67 10.35 -11.49
CA MET A 47 -15.00 9.55 -10.45
C MET A 47 -15.86 9.49 -9.20
N VAL A 48 -16.49 10.61 -8.83
CA VAL A 48 -17.41 10.67 -7.69
C VAL A 48 -18.60 9.73 -7.91
N GLU A 49 -19.18 9.71 -9.10
CA GLU A 49 -20.30 8.81 -9.41
C GLU A 49 -19.88 7.33 -9.46
N ASP A 50 -18.74 6.97 -10.08
CA ASP A 50 -18.25 5.58 -10.06
C ASP A 50 -17.98 5.11 -8.62
N MET A 51 -17.39 5.97 -7.78
CA MET A 51 -17.16 5.65 -6.36
C MET A 51 -18.46 5.48 -5.57
N ARG A 52 -19.51 6.24 -5.88
CA ARG A 52 -20.85 6.05 -5.31
C ARG A 52 -21.43 4.70 -5.71
N GLU A 53 -21.36 4.34 -6.97
CA GLU A 53 -21.94 3.09 -7.47
C GLU A 53 -21.29 1.85 -6.84
N ARG A 54 -19.98 1.91 -6.57
CA ARG A 54 -19.19 0.83 -5.95
C ARG A 54 -19.42 0.62 -4.47
N LEU A 55 -19.93 1.62 -3.77
CA LEU A 55 -20.26 1.51 -2.34
C LEU A 55 -21.70 1.02 -2.14
N ASP A 56 -21.92 0.40 -0.98
CA ASP A 56 -23.25 0.01 -0.52
C ASP A 56 -24.23 1.19 -0.61
N ALA A 57 -25.48 0.89 -0.97
CA ALA A 57 -26.53 1.90 -1.16
C ALA A 57 -26.64 2.90 0.02
N SER A 58 -26.44 2.41 1.25
CA SER A 58 -26.51 3.21 2.48
C SER A 58 -25.38 4.25 2.64
N LEU A 59 -24.29 4.10 1.88
CA LEU A 59 -23.09 4.94 1.97
C LEU A 59 -22.97 5.93 0.80
N ARG A 60 -23.70 5.73 -0.30
CA ARG A 60 -23.55 6.51 -1.54
C ARG A 60 -23.75 8.01 -1.33
N SER A 61 -24.77 8.40 -0.57
CA SER A 61 -25.05 9.81 -0.28
C SER A 61 -23.95 10.52 0.53
N ARG A 62 -23.05 9.75 1.17
CA ARG A 62 -21.94 10.27 1.98
C ARG A 62 -20.68 10.52 1.16
N VAL A 63 -20.64 10.05 -0.08
CA VAL A 63 -19.54 10.31 -1.03
C VAL A 63 -19.79 11.67 -1.67
N MET A 64 -19.02 12.66 -1.23
CA MET A 64 -19.08 14.02 -1.72
C MET A 64 -17.74 14.39 -2.35
N PRO A 65 -17.69 15.23 -3.40
CA PRO A 65 -16.45 15.56 -4.11
C PRO A 65 -15.31 16.02 -3.19
N GLU A 66 -15.61 16.79 -2.15
CA GLU A 66 -14.65 17.31 -1.16
C GLU A 66 -14.07 16.24 -0.23
N ARG A 67 -14.67 15.05 -0.16
CA ARG A 67 -14.19 13.91 0.63
C ARG A 67 -13.41 12.90 -0.21
N VAL A 68 -13.37 13.09 -1.52
CA VAL A 68 -12.62 12.25 -2.45
C VAL A 68 -11.23 12.82 -2.61
N HIS A 69 -10.22 11.98 -2.37
CA HIS A 69 -8.83 12.30 -2.65
C HIS A 69 -8.41 11.64 -3.96
N VAL A 70 -7.79 12.42 -4.84
CA VAL A 70 -7.27 11.94 -6.12
C VAL A 70 -5.77 12.12 -6.17
N MET A 71 -5.07 11.08 -6.59
CA MET A 71 -3.63 11.08 -6.77
C MET A 71 -3.30 10.65 -8.20
N THR A 72 -2.46 11.43 -8.89
CA THR A 72 -1.91 11.01 -10.17
C THR A 72 -0.78 10.01 -9.94
N LEU A 73 -0.84 8.86 -10.60
CA LEU A 73 0.17 7.83 -10.50
C LEU A 73 1.30 8.13 -11.50
N PRO A 74 2.57 8.03 -11.10
CA PRO A 74 3.68 8.17 -12.03
C PRO A 74 3.53 7.19 -13.20
N PRO A 75 3.80 7.63 -14.45
CA PRO A 75 3.78 6.72 -15.58
C PRO A 75 4.82 5.62 -15.39
N ASP A 76 4.46 4.41 -15.79
CA ASP A 76 5.45 3.34 -15.88
C ASP A 76 6.29 3.60 -17.14
N THR A 77 7.55 3.97 -16.93
CA THR A 77 8.45 4.53 -17.95
C THR A 77 8.72 3.61 -19.15
N GLN A 78 8.26 2.35 -19.14
CA GLN A 78 8.51 1.40 -20.22
C GLN A 78 7.31 1.14 -21.15
N ASP A 79 6.07 1.35 -20.72
CA ASP A 79 4.91 0.83 -21.47
C ASP A 79 3.78 1.85 -21.72
N GLN A 80 3.87 3.08 -21.22
CA GLN A 80 2.81 4.08 -21.44
C GLN A 80 3.16 5.01 -22.62
N PRO A 81 2.36 5.03 -23.70
CA PRO A 81 2.48 6.03 -24.75
C PRO A 81 2.44 7.44 -24.15
N ALA A 82 3.34 8.32 -24.59
CA ALA A 82 3.39 9.71 -24.11
C ALA A 82 2.08 10.51 -24.34
N SER A 83 1.19 9.99 -25.19
CA SER A 83 -0.13 10.57 -25.48
C SER A 83 -1.23 10.17 -24.50
N LEU A 84 -1.06 9.12 -23.70
CA LEU A 84 -2.06 8.71 -22.72
C LEU A 84 -1.87 9.49 -21.41
N PRO A 85 -2.96 9.94 -20.77
CA PRO A 85 -2.85 10.60 -19.48
C PRO A 85 -2.37 9.60 -18.42
N ALA A 86 -1.78 10.11 -17.35
CA ALA A 86 -1.36 9.28 -16.23
C ALA A 86 -2.55 8.58 -15.57
N ASP A 87 -2.31 7.39 -15.02
CA ASP A 87 -3.30 6.65 -14.22
C ASP A 87 -3.65 7.45 -12.96
N LEU A 88 -4.83 7.20 -12.39
CA LEU A 88 -5.30 7.88 -11.18
C LEU A 88 -5.58 6.89 -10.06
N ALA A 89 -5.35 7.30 -8.83
CA ALA A 89 -5.88 6.64 -7.65
C ALA A 89 -6.90 7.55 -6.97
N GLY A 90 -8.10 7.04 -6.74
CA GLY A 90 -9.16 7.71 -5.98
C GLY A 90 -9.36 7.03 -4.63
N SER A 91 -9.57 7.81 -3.58
CA SER A 91 -9.93 7.26 -2.27
C SER A 91 -10.95 8.12 -1.53
N VAL A 92 -11.80 7.46 -0.75
CA VAL A 92 -12.75 8.10 0.16
C VAL A 92 -12.77 7.33 1.47
N THR A 93 -12.71 8.07 2.58
CA THR A 93 -12.85 7.51 3.93
C THR A 93 -14.12 8.07 4.57
N LEU A 94 -15.00 7.16 4.97
CA LEU A 94 -16.29 7.43 5.59
C LEU A 94 -16.24 6.95 7.04
N ASP A 95 -16.46 7.89 7.97
CA ASP A 95 -16.57 7.61 9.40
C ASP A 95 -15.36 6.87 10.02
N GLY A 96 -14.19 6.98 9.38
CA GLY A 96 -12.92 6.40 9.84
C GLY A 96 -12.78 4.87 9.68
N GLU A 97 -13.89 4.16 9.48
CA GLU A 97 -13.91 2.68 9.43
C GLU A 97 -14.31 2.13 8.06
N LYS A 98 -15.07 2.90 7.27
CA LYS A 98 -15.55 2.50 5.95
C LYS A 98 -14.87 3.35 4.89
N GLY A 99 -14.71 2.82 3.69
CA GLY A 99 -14.07 3.57 2.63
C GLY A 99 -14.00 2.79 1.34
N LEU A 100 -13.49 3.46 0.33
CA LEU A 100 -13.23 2.87 -0.97
C LEU A 100 -11.93 3.44 -1.50
N PHE A 101 -11.05 2.55 -1.93
CA PHE A 101 -9.87 2.85 -2.72
C PHE A 101 -10.06 2.28 -4.12
N VAL A 102 -9.79 3.07 -5.15
CA VAL A 102 -9.89 2.65 -6.56
C VAL A 102 -8.66 3.12 -7.32
N VAL A 103 -8.09 2.25 -8.15
CA VAL A 103 -7.10 2.63 -9.17
C VAL A 103 -7.79 2.66 -10.52
N TYR A 104 -7.65 3.77 -11.23
CA TYR A 104 -8.17 3.98 -12.58
C TYR A 104 -7.02 3.98 -13.57
N ALA A 105 -7.02 2.99 -14.47
CA ALA A 105 -6.09 2.97 -15.59
C ALA A 105 -6.61 3.90 -16.70
N SER A 106 -5.72 4.68 -17.29
CA SER A 106 -6.03 5.40 -18.52
C SER A 106 -6.00 4.47 -19.73
N GLY A 107 -6.85 4.76 -20.71
CA GLY A 107 -6.89 4.06 -21.98
C GLY A 107 -7.56 4.88 -23.07
N GLU A 108 -7.62 4.34 -24.28
CA GLU A 108 -8.39 4.92 -25.37
C GLU A 108 -9.88 4.97 -24.96
N GLY A 109 -10.43 6.18 -24.84
CA GLY A 109 -11.80 6.39 -24.34
C GLY A 109 -11.91 6.86 -22.89
N GLY A 110 -10.79 7.06 -22.18
CA GLY A 110 -10.76 7.70 -20.86
C GLY A 110 -10.26 6.78 -19.74
N TYR A 111 -10.78 7.00 -18.53
CA TYR A 111 -10.39 6.27 -17.34
C TYR A 111 -11.32 5.08 -17.09
N ARG A 112 -10.75 3.93 -16.72
CA ARG A 112 -11.49 2.75 -16.27
C ARG A 112 -10.97 2.26 -14.93
N ALA A 113 -11.87 1.87 -14.03
CA ALA A 113 -11.47 1.24 -12.78
C ALA A 113 -10.75 -0.10 -13.06
N ALA A 114 -9.50 -0.18 -12.62
CA ALA A 114 -8.61 -1.32 -12.85
C ALA A 114 -8.40 -2.15 -11.58
N TYR A 115 -8.55 -1.54 -10.41
CA TYR A 115 -8.55 -2.21 -9.11
C TYR A 115 -9.45 -1.44 -8.14
N SER A 116 -10.12 -2.15 -7.23
CA SER A 116 -10.88 -1.49 -6.16
C SER A 116 -10.84 -2.31 -4.88
N LYS A 117 -10.81 -1.62 -3.74
CA LYS A 117 -10.91 -2.20 -2.40
C LYS A 117 -11.89 -1.39 -1.57
N ALA A 118 -12.93 -2.02 -1.04
CA ALA A 118 -13.91 -1.40 -0.15
C ALA A 118 -13.36 -1.22 1.27
N GLU A 119 -12.22 -0.54 1.38
CA GLU A 119 -11.48 -0.29 2.61
C GLU A 119 -10.91 1.14 2.55
N PRO A 120 -10.87 1.89 3.67
CA PRO A 120 -10.18 3.17 3.74
C PRO A 120 -8.70 3.05 3.33
N LEU A 121 -8.22 3.99 2.51
CA LEU A 121 -6.81 4.10 2.20
C LEU A 121 -6.06 4.69 3.41
N PHE A 122 -5.01 4.00 3.86
CA PHE A 122 -4.06 4.51 4.85
C PHE A 122 -2.85 5.17 4.18
N SER A 123 -2.25 4.48 3.20
CA SER A 123 -1.12 4.98 2.44
C SER A 123 -1.04 4.35 1.06
N LEU A 124 -0.42 5.07 0.12
CA LEU A 124 -0.14 4.62 -1.23
C LEU A 124 1.30 5.02 -1.59
N GLN A 125 2.10 4.06 -2.05
CA GLN A 125 3.48 4.27 -2.46
C GLN A 125 3.71 3.67 -3.85
N TYR A 126 4.38 4.43 -4.72
CA TYR A 126 4.91 3.91 -5.98
C TYR A 126 6.27 3.26 -5.73
N ALA A 127 6.40 1.97 -6.07
CA ALA A 127 7.62 1.19 -5.84
C ALA A 127 8.49 1.02 -7.10
N GLY A 128 8.11 1.65 -8.22
CA GLY A 128 8.81 1.51 -9.51
C GLY A 128 8.37 0.28 -10.31
N GLY A 129 8.66 0.26 -11.61
CA GLY A 129 8.37 -0.86 -12.52
C GLY A 129 6.91 -1.34 -12.50
N GLY A 130 5.99 -0.38 -12.43
CA GLY A 130 4.55 -0.65 -12.40
C GLY A 130 4.01 -1.18 -11.07
N TYR A 131 4.80 -1.23 -10.00
CA TYR A 131 4.33 -1.68 -8.68
C TYR A 131 3.80 -0.54 -7.81
N LEU A 132 2.65 -0.78 -7.17
CA LEU A 132 2.09 0.05 -6.10
C LEU A 132 2.06 -0.76 -4.80
N VAL A 133 2.44 -0.12 -3.69
CA VAL A 133 2.23 -0.63 -2.34
C VAL A 133 1.11 0.18 -1.71
N VAL A 134 0.01 -0.50 -1.40
CA VAL A 134 -1.21 0.10 -0.86
C VAL A 134 -1.39 -0.41 0.55
N THR A 135 -1.55 0.48 1.52
CA THR A 135 -1.96 0.12 2.87
C THR A 135 -3.39 0.58 3.08
N THR A 136 -4.27 -0.32 3.53
CA THR A 136 -5.63 0.02 3.93
C THR A 136 -5.83 -0.16 5.43
N VAL A 137 -6.94 0.38 5.96
CA VAL A 137 -7.36 0.19 7.35
C VAL A 137 -8.57 -0.73 7.42
N LYS A 138 -8.59 -1.64 8.39
CA LYS A 138 -9.76 -2.45 8.75
C LYS A 138 -10.13 -2.23 10.21
N PRO A 139 -11.42 -2.07 10.54
CA PRO A 139 -11.86 -2.14 11.92
C PRO A 139 -11.58 -3.54 12.49
N ALA A 140 -11.06 -3.60 13.71
CA ALA A 140 -10.77 -4.84 14.43
C ALA A 140 -11.24 -4.73 15.89
N SER A 141 -11.49 -5.87 16.55
CA SER A 141 -11.90 -5.89 17.96
C SER A 141 -10.80 -5.31 18.86
N GLY A 142 -11.01 -4.10 19.36
CA GLY A 142 -10.05 -3.39 20.21
C GLY A 142 -9.04 -2.52 19.46
N GLY A 143 -9.24 -2.21 18.17
CA GLY A 143 -8.37 -1.29 17.44
C GLY A 143 -8.56 -1.26 15.93
N GLN A 144 -7.48 -0.96 15.21
CA GLN A 144 -7.43 -0.96 13.76
C GLN A 144 -6.32 -1.89 13.26
N GLU A 145 -6.68 -2.73 12.29
CA GLU A 145 -5.72 -3.50 11.51
C GLU A 145 -5.32 -2.72 10.25
N ARG A 146 -4.07 -2.85 9.84
CA ARG A 146 -3.60 -2.33 8.55
C ARG A 146 -3.18 -3.48 7.67
N VAL A 147 -3.64 -3.48 6.44
CA VAL A 147 -3.36 -4.52 5.46
C VAL A 147 -2.56 -3.92 4.31
N LEU A 148 -1.48 -4.59 3.93
CA LEU A 148 -0.68 -4.28 2.76
C LEU A 148 -1.20 -5.05 1.55
N TYR A 149 -1.29 -4.36 0.42
CA TYR A 149 -1.52 -4.91 -0.89
C TYR A 149 -0.40 -4.45 -1.81
N VAL A 150 0.18 -5.38 -2.56
CA VAL A 150 1.08 -5.05 -3.66
C VAL A 150 0.31 -5.24 -4.94
N LEU A 151 0.14 -4.14 -5.67
CA LEU A 151 -0.49 -4.14 -6.99
C LEU A 151 0.60 -4.03 -8.05
N ARG A 152 0.44 -4.76 -9.15
CA ARG A 152 1.29 -4.64 -10.33
C ARG A 152 0.44 -4.19 -11.51
N LYS A 153 0.93 -3.20 -12.26
CA LYS A 153 0.37 -2.80 -13.55
C LYS A 153 0.58 -3.93 -14.57
N THR A 154 -0.46 -4.22 -15.33
CA THR A 154 -0.49 -5.21 -16.41
C THR A 154 -1.14 -4.58 -17.63
N ALA A 155 -1.04 -5.23 -18.80
CA ALA A 155 -1.73 -4.78 -20.01
C ALA A 155 -3.27 -4.65 -19.82
N SER A 156 -3.85 -5.38 -18.87
CA SER A 156 -5.30 -5.34 -18.57
C SER A 156 -5.68 -4.38 -17.44
N GLY A 157 -4.72 -3.72 -16.77
CA GLY A 157 -4.99 -2.81 -15.66
C GLY A 157 -4.05 -3.04 -14.47
N TYR A 158 -4.61 -3.24 -13.28
CA TYR A 158 -3.84 -3.49 -12.05
C TYR A 158 -4.29 -4.81 -11.43
N ARG A 159 -3.33 -5.60 -10.96
CA ARG A 159 -3.60 -6.87 -10.27
C ARG A 159 -2.95 -6.89 -8.89
N GLU A 160 -3.68 -7.37 -7.90
CA GLU A 160 -3.11 -7.72 -6.59
C GLU A 160 -2.20 -8.95 -6.76
N VAL A 161 -0.89 -8.75 -6.57
CA VAL A 161 0.12 -9.79 -6.71
C VAL A 161 0.61 -10.31 -5.35
N TRP A 162 0.30 -9.60 -4.27
CA TRP A 162 0.56 -10.03 -2.90
C TRP A 162 -0.28 -9.23 -1.90
N SER A 163 -0.53 -9.84 -0.73
CA SER A 163 -1.08 -9.13 0.42
C SER A 163 -0.58 -9.71 1.73
N GLY A 164 -0.54 -8.86 2.76
CA GLY A 164 -0.07 -9.21 4.10
C GLY A 164 -0.47 -8.15 5.13
N MET A 165 -0.03 -8.30 6.38
CA MET A 165 -0.38 -7.35 7.46
C MET A 165 0.69 -6.27 7.60
N ALA A 166 0.28 -5.00 7.70
CA ALA A 166 1.14 -3.89 8.11
C ALA A 166 1.08 -3.67 9.62
N HIS A 167 -0.09 -3.80 10.21
CA HIS A 167 -0.28 -3.60 11.65
C HIS A 167 -1.42 -4.49 12.13
N ARG A 168 -1.24 -5.12 13.28
CA ARG A 168 -2.31 -5.85 13.93
C ARG A 168 -2.13 -5.81 15.44
N HIS A 169 -3.16 -5.30 16.10
CA HIS A 169 -3.37 -5.47 17.52
C HIS A 169 -4.80 -5.94 17.74
N LYS A 170 -4.97 -7.04 18.47
CA LYS A 170 -6.29 -7.49 18.93
C LYS A 170 -6.28 -7.57 20.44
N GLN A 171 -7.35 -7.09 21.06
CA GLN A 171 -7.48 -7.14 22.50
C GLN A 171 -7.42 -8.58 23.00
N GLY A 172 -6.54 -8.85 23.98
CA GLY A 172 -6.35 -10.18 24.55
C GLY A 172 -5.33 -11.07 23.81
N GLU A 173 -4.77 -10.64 22.68
CA GLU A 173 -3.64 -11.34 22.06
C GLU A 173 -2.33 -10.96 22.76
N THR A 174 -1.47 -11.96 23.01
CA THR A 174 -0.13 -11.77 23.56
C THR A 174 0.91 -11.44 22.49
N THR A 175 0.50 -11.25 21.24
CA THR A 175 1.39 -10.92 20.12
C THR A 175 0.76 -9.84 19.26
N GLU A 176 1.51 -8.78 19.06
CA GLU A 176 1.15 -7.60 18.29
C GLU A 176 2.11 -7.49 17.09
N LEU A 177 1.57 -7.23 15.90
CA LEU A 177 2.38 -6.80 14.77
C LEU A 177 2.43 -5.26 14.78
N LEU A 178 3.57 -4.72 15.16
CA LEU A 178 3.79 -3.27 15.28
C LEU A 178 3.97 -2.62 13.92
N ASP A 179 4.72 -3.30 13.05
CA ASP A 179 5.01 -2.79 11.71
C ASP A 179 5.27 -3.93 10.74
N GLY A 180 4.79 -3.74 9.53
CA GLY A 180 4.94 -4.63 8.40
C GLY A 180 5.15 -3.75 7.19
N THR A 181 6.27 -3.94 6.49
CA THR A 181 6.64 -3.14 5.32
C THR A 181 7.18 -4.04 4.23
N VAL A 182 7.05 -3.59 2.99
CA VAL A 182 7.59 -4.30 1.83
C VAL A 182 8.60 -3.43 1.10
N GLN A 183 9.69 -4.06 0.67
CA GLN A 183 10.64 -3.49 -0.28
C GLN A 183 10.59 -4.33 -1.55
N ILE A 184 10.35 -3.67 -2.68
CA ILE A 184 10.28 -4.32 -3.99
C ILE A 184 11.54 -3.95 -4.77
N ASP A 185 12.16 -4.94 -5.41
CA ASP A 185 13.15 -4.75 -6.47
C ASP A 185 12.45 -5.10 -7.79
N PRO A 186 12.00 -4.07 -8.56
CA PRO A 186 11.27 -4.30 -9.79
C PRO A 186 12.12 -4.98 -10.87
N MET A 187 13.43 -4.75 -10.88
CA MET A 187 14.33 -5.33 -11.89
C MET A 187 14.52 -6.82 -11.68
N ARG A 188 14.60 -7.26 -10.43
CA ARG A 188 14.77 -8.68 -10.07
C ARG A 188 13.46 -9.40 -9.85
N HIS A 189 12.34 -8.68 -9.90
CA HIS A 189 11.03 -9.21 -9.54
C HIS A 189 11.06 -9.94 -8.18
N THR A 190 11.72 -9.31 -7.19
CA THR A 190 11.81 -9.82 -5.82
C THR A 190 11.20 -8.83 -4.85
N MET A 191 10.67 -9.34 -3.75
CA MET A 191 10.12 -8.54 -2.67
C MET A 191 10.61 -9.06 -1.32
N ILE A 192 10.96 -8.16 -0.43
CA ILE A 192 11.24 -8.46 0.98
C ILE A 192 10.07 -7.94 1.79
N TYR A 193 9.41 -8.82 2.54
CA TYR A 193 8.42 -8.43 3.54
C TYR A 193 9.07 -8.47 4.92
N PHE A 194 9.24 -7.30 5.52
CA PHE A 194 9.76 -7.13 6.87
C PHE A 194 8.61 -7.03 7.87
N ARG A 195 8.78 -7.64 9.05
CA ARG A 195 7.84 -7.58 10.17
C ARG A 195 8.57 -7.27 11.45
N LEU A 196 7.99 -6.40 12.27
CA LEU A 196 8.35 -6.19 13.66
C LEU A 196 7.17 -6.62 14.55
N GLU A 197 7.37 -7.69 15.30
CA GLU A 197 6.38 -8.25 16.22
C GLU A 197 6.78 -7.99 17.67
N ARG A 198 5.80 -7.71 18.52
CA ARG A 198 5.96 -7.55 19.96
C ARG A 198 5.18 -8.62 20.69
N THR A 199 5.82 -9.29 21.63
CA THR A 199 5.15 -10.17 22.58
C THR A 199 4.82 -9.39 23.84
N LEU A 200 3.55 -9.45 24.26
CA LEU A 200 3.03 -8.80 25.46
C LEU A 200 2.88 -9.83 26.59
N ASP A 201 3.05 -9.39 27.83
CA ASP A 201 2.64 -10.17 29.00
C ASP A 201 1.13 -10.04 29.29
N GLN A 202 0.65 -10.70 30.35
CA GLN A 202 -0.76 -10.69 30.74
C GLN A 202 -1.26 -9.30 31.19
N THR A 203 -0.36 -8.36 31.49
CA THR A 203 -0.68 -6.98 31.86
C THR A 203 -0.65 -6.03 30.66
N GLY A 204 -0.27 -6.53 29.47
CA GLY A 204 -0.12 -5.73 28.25
C GLY A 204 1.25 -5.04 28.13
N LEU A 205 2.22 -5.37 28.98
CA LEU A 205 3.57 -4.81 28.89
C LEU A 205 4.43 -5.58 27.89
N SER A 206 5.28 -4.84 27.17
CA SER A 206 6.21 -5.43 26.21
C SER A 206 7.22 -6.34 26.91
N ARG A 207 7.24 -7.61 26.52
CA ARG A 207 8.20 -8.60 27.00
C ARG A 207 9.36 -8.81 26.03
N MET A 208 9.06 -8.76 24.74
CA MET A 208 10.05 -9.03 23.69
C MET A 208 9.61 -8.38 22.38
N GLU A 209 10.58 -7.91 21.60
CA GLU A 209 10.38 -7.52 20.21
C GLU A 209 11.24 -8.39 19.31
N LYS A 210 10.67 -8.82 18.19
CA LYS A 210 11.33 -9.68 17.21
C LYS A 210 11.10 -9.12 15.82
N SER A 211 12.17 -8.91 15.09
CA SER A 211 12.12 -8.67 13.67
C SER A 211 12.22 -9.97 12.87
N SER A 212 11.49 -10.05 11.76
CA SER A 212 11.61 -11.14 10.79
C SER A 212 11.48 -10.61 9.37
N TYR A 213 11.99 -11.35 8.40
CA TYR A 213 11.82 -11.02 6.98
C TYR A 213 11.51 -12.26 6.16
N GLU A 214 10.77 -12.07 5.07
CA GLU A 214 10.52 -13.08 4.06
C GLU A 214 10.97 -12.56 2.70
N LEU A 215 11.85 -13.30 2.02
CA LEU A 215 12.20 -13.03 0.63
C LEU A 215 11.20 -13.79 -0.26
N LEU A 216 10.54 -13.06 -1.14
CA LEU A 216 9.54 -13.55 -2.07
C LEU A 216 9.97 -13.24 -3.50
N ARG A 217 9.64 -14.13 -4.43
CA ARG A 217 9.91 -13.98 -5.87
C ARG A 217 8.61 -13.96 -6.63
N TYR A 218 8.53 -13.12 -7.66
CA TYR A 218 7.38 -13.09 -8.53
C TYR A 218 7.36 -14.35 -9.40
N ASN A 219 6.25 -15.06 -9.36
CA ASN A 219 6.00 -16.23 -10.16
C ASN A 219 5.14 -15.82 -11.36
N GLU A 220 5.72 -15.84 -12.57
CA GLU A 220 5.01 -15.48 -13.80
C GLU A 220 3.82 -16.39 -14.11
N ARG A 221 3.81 -17.64 -13.61
CA ARG A 221 2.71 -18.58 -13.85
C ARG A 221 1.49 -18.25 -13.01
N THR A 222 1.69 -17.89 -11.74
CA THR A 222 0.61 -17.57 -10.81
C THR A 222 0.32 -16.08 -10.75
N HIS A 223 1.21 -15.26 -11.30
CA HIS A 223 1.22 -13.81 -11.21
C HIS A 223 1.20 -13.30 -9.76
N ARG A 224 1.98 -13.93 -8.87
CA ARG A 224 2.05 -13.60 -7.44
C ARG A 224 3.48 -13.62 -6.91
N PHE A 225 3.74 -12.87 -5.85
CA PHE A 225 4.96 -13.05 -5.05
C PHE A 225 4.81 -14.25 -4.11
N GLU A 226 5.74 -15.18 -4.18
CA GLU A 226 5.73 -16.47 -3.47
C GLU A 226 7.13 -16.79 -2.91
N LYS A 227 7.22 -17.71 -1.94
CA LYS A 227 8.49 -18.15 -1.34
C LYS A 227 9.27 -19.08 -2.28
#